data_AF-A0A922VPH0-F1
#
_entry.id   AF-A0A922VPH0-F1
#
_cell.length_a   1.000
_cell.length_b   1.000
_cell.length_c   1.000
_cell.angle_alpha   90.00
_cell.angle_beta   90.00
_cell.angle_gamma   90.00
#
_symmetry.space_group_name_H-M   'P 1'
#
loop_
_entity.id
_entity.type
_entity.pdbx_description
1 polymer ?
#
loop_
_entity_poly.entity_id
_entity_poly.type
_entity_poly.pdbx_seq_one_letter_code
_entity_poly.pdbx_strand_id
1 'polypeptide(L)' 'MQRRDAAWAAFEVKLGSPAIDAAARSLLRLAARVDGDRHGSPAALVVVTGWGYAYRRPDGVFVAPVGALAP' A
#
# COMPACT_ATOMS: atom_id res chain seq x y z
N MET A 1 4.48 -15.84 8.30
CA MET A 1 5.10 -16.44 7.10
C MET A 1 5.59 -15.32 6.21
N GLN A 2 6.89 -15.04 6.19
CA GLN A 2 7.48 -14.07 5.26
C GLN A 2 7.61 -14.74 3.88
N ARG A 3 7.12 -14.09 2.81
CA ARG A 3 7.30 -14.58 1.44
C ARG A 3 8.79 -14.68 1.13
N ARG A 4 9.22 -15.80 0.53
CA ARG A 4 10.61 -16.08 0.17
C ARG A 4 11.03 -15.52 -1.20
N ASP A 5 10.08 -15.00 -1.99
CA ASP A 5 10.29 -14.65 -3.40
C ASP A 5 10.67 -13.18 -3.66
N ALA A 6 11.37 -12.51 -2.73
CA ALA A 6 11.73 -11.09 -2.76
C ALA A 6 10.56 -10.09 -2.86
N ALA A 7 9.37 -10.51 -3.31
CA ALA A 7 8.20 -9.67 -3.47
C ALA A 7 7.77 -9.04 -2.13
N TRP A 8 7.71 -7.72 -2.11
CA TRP A 8 7.37 -6.93 -0.94
C TRP A 8 6.04 -6.21 -1.12
N ALA A 9 5.45 -5.77 -0.03
CA ALA A 9 4.29 -4.87 -0.06
C ALA A 9 4.51 -3.76 0.96
N ALA A 10 3.99 -2.58 0.69
CA ALA A 10 4.00 -1.47 1.63
C ALA A 10 2.60 -0.98 1.95
N PHE A 11 2.44 -0.60 3.22
CA PHE A 11 1.19 -0.16 3.79
C PHE A 11 1.42 1.22 4.42
N GLU A 12 0.57 2.20 4.10
CA GLU A 12 0.52 3.47 4.83
C GLU A 12 -0.84 3.61 5.52
N VAL A 13 -0.83 3.76 6.84
CA VAL A 13 -2.03 3.75 7.67
C VAL A 13 -2.48 5.19 7.98
N LYS A 14 -3.74 5.52 7.64
CA LYS A 14 -4.39 6.82 7.90
C LYS A 14 -5.78 6.60 8.49
N LEU A 15 -5.87 6.48 9.82
CA LEU A 15 -7.13 6.17 10.53
C LEU A 15 -8.00 7.40 10.83
N GLY A 16 -7.43 8.60 10.86
CA GLY A 16 -8.15 9.87 11.03
C GLY A 16 -8.70 10.40 9.70
N SER A 17 -8.63 11.71 9.46
CA SER A 17 -8.98 12.27 8.14
C SER A 17 -8.08 11.65 7.05
N PRO A 18 -8.64 10.82 6.15
CA PRO A 18 -7.81 9.99 5.29
C PRO A 18 -7.25 10.84 4.15
N ALA A 19 -6.00 11.27 4.30
CA ALA A 19 -5.23 11.93 3.23
C ALA A 19 -4.75 10.91 2.18
N ILE A 20 -5.69 10.22 1.54
CA ILE A 20 -5.46 9.06 0.65
C ILE A 20 -4.46 9.40 -0.46
N ASP A 21 -4.62 10.55 -1.13
CA ASP A 21 -3.73 10.93 -2.21
C ASP A 21 -2.30 11.22 -1.74
N ALA A 22 -2.14 11.81 -0.55
CA ALA A 22 -0.82 12.06 0.02
C ALA A 22 -0.12 10.76 0.40
N ALA A 23 -0.85 9.83 1.03
CA ALA A 23 -0.35 8.51 1.40
C ALA A 23 0.01 7.68 0.16
N ALA A 24 -0.82 7.70 -0.88
CA ALA A 24 -0.51 6.99 -2.10
C ALA A 24 0.71 7.56 -2.84
N ARG A 25 0.84 8.89 -2.93
CA ARG A 25 2.07 9.51 -3.45
C ARG A 25 3.31 9.12 -2.65
N SER A 26 3.17 8.95 -1.33
CA SER A 26 4.25 8.48 -0.46
C SER A 26 4.68 7.06 -0.78
N LEU A 27 3.71 6.14 -0.92
CA LEU A 27 3.96 4.75 -1.29
C LEU A 27 4.58 4.63 -2.70
N LEU A 28 4.11 5.40 -3.67
CA LEU A 28 4.70 5.44 -5.00
C LEU A 28 6.14 5.96 -4.97
N ARG A 29 6.43 7.01 -4.18
CA ARG A 29 7.80 7.49 -3.97
C ARG A 29 8.69 6.45 -3.30
N LEU A 30 8.15 5.69 -2.34
CA LEU A 30 8.87 4.59 -1.72
C LEU A 30 9.21 3.52 -2.75
N ALA A 31 8.22 3.07 -3.53
CA ALA A 31 8.43 2.07 -4.58
C ALA A 31 9.47 2.51 -5.62
N ALA A 32 9.50 3.79 -6.00
CA ALA A 32 10.51 4.33 -6.92
C ALA A 32 11.93 4.41 -6.32
N ARG A 33 12.06 4.36 -4.98
CA ARG A 33 13.36 4.41 -4.28
C ARG A 33 13.92 3.04 -3.94
N VAL A 34 13.08 2.00 -3.94
CA VAL A 34 13.52 0.63 -3.69
C VAL A 34 14.26 0.12 -4.91
N ASP A 35 15.47 -0.39 -4.69
CA ASP A 35 16.26 -1.07 -5.72
C ASP A 35 15.52 -2.36 -6.14
N GLY A 36 14.95 -2.33 -7.35
CA GLY A 36 14.16 -3.41 -7.92
C GLY A 36 14.97 -4.63 -8.33
N ASP A 37 16.27 -4.50 -8.61
CA ASP A 37 17.12 -5.64 -8.96
C ASP A 37 17.43 -6.48 -7.72
N ARG A 38 17.51 -5.82 -6.56
CA ARG A 38 17.77 -6.47 -5.28
C ARG A 38 16.52 -6.96 -4.56
N HIS A 39 15.40 -6.23 -4.68
CA HIS A 39 14.20 -6.48 -3.89
C HIS A 39 12.95 -6.81 -4.72
N GLY A 40 13.03 -6.73 -6.05
CA GLY A 40 11.86 -6.91 -6.93
C GLY A 40 10.86 -5.75 -6.84
N SER A 41 9.83 -5.83 -7.68
CA SER A 41 8.71 -4.89 -7.67
C SER A 41 7.75 -5.17 -6.51
N PRO A 42 7.07 -4.15 -5.96
CA PRO A 42 6.08 -4.37 -4.93
C PRO A 42 4.90 -5.20 -5.49
N ALA A 43 4.51 -6.23 -4.75
CA ALA A 43 3.28 -7.00 -5.01
C ALA A 43 2.03 -6.17 -4.73
N ALA A 44 2.09 -5.24 -3.77
CA ALA A 44 1.00 -4.33 -3.47
C ALA A 44 1.50 -3.05 -2.78
N LEU A 45 0.84 -1.94 -3.07
CA LEU A 45 0.91 -0.70 -2.31
C LEU A 45 -0.48 -0.41 -1.77
N VAL A 46 -0.63 -0.25 -0.46
CA VAL A 46 -1.94 -0.19 0.19
C VAL A 46 -2.01 1.00 1.15
N VAL A 47 -3.02 1.85 0.98
CA VAL A 47 -3.43 2.82 2.00
C VAL A 47 -4.50 2.18 2.87
N VAL A 48 -4.24 2.08 4.17
CA VAL A 48 -5.21 1.54 5.14
C VAL A 48 -5.93 2.70 5.81
N THR A 49 -7.26 2.76 5.67
CA THR A 49 -8.09 3.83 6.24
C THR A 49 -8.89 3.36 7.45
N GLY A 50 -9.37 4.29 8.27
CA GLY A 50 -10.26 3.96 9.40
C GLY A 50 -11.67 3.53 8.95
N TRP A 51 -12.13 4.07 7.82
CA TRP A 51 -13.47 3.86 7.25
C TRP A 51 -13.45 3.99 5.73
N GLY A 52 -14.61 3.79 5.09
CA GLY A 52 -14.80 3.87 3.65
C GLY A 52 -14.87 2.50 2.99
N TYR A 53 -14.62 2.46 1.68
CA TYR A 53 -14.72 1.25 0.86
C TYR A 53 -13.35 0.80 0.39
N ALA A 54 -13.22 -0.49 0.09
CA ALA A 54 -12.04 -1.02 -0.57
C ALA A 54 -12.12 -0.76 -2.08
N TYR A 55 -11.06 -0.21 -2.67
CA TYR A 55 -10.97 0.03 -4.11
C TYR A 55 -9.50 0.14 -4.57
N ARG A 56 -9.29 0.03 -5.88
CA ARG A 56 -8.00 0.28 -6.51
C ARG A 56 -8.03 1.63 -7.22
N ARG A 57 -7.06 2.49 -6.91
CA ARG A 57 -6.88 3.79 -7.57
C ARG A 57 -6.29 3.59 -8.98
N PRO A 58 -6.47 4.55 -9.91
CA PRO A 58 -5.93 4.44 -11.27
C PRO A 58 -4.40 4.30 -11.34
N ASP A 59 -3.68 4.80 -10.34
CA ASP A 59 -2.22 4.66 -10.20
C ASP A 59 -1.79 3.31 -9.60
N GLY A 60 -2.72 2.37 -9.46
CA GLY A 60 -2.46 1.00 -9.02
C GLY A 60 -2.42 0.80 -7.51
N VAL A 61 -2.49 1.86 -6.69
CA VAL A 61 -2.51 1.78 -5.23
C VAL A 61 -3.87 1.31 -4.73
N PHE A 62 -3.88 0.34 -3.82
CA PHE A 62 -5.09 -0.12 -3.14
C PHE A 62 -5.44 0.79 -1.98
N VAL A 63 -6.72 1.00 -1.74
CA VAL A 63 -7.26 1.63 -0.54
C VAL A 63 -8.17 0.60 0.11
N ALA A 64 -7.99 0.37 1.42
CA ALA A 64 -8.82 -0.56 2.16
C ALA A 64 -9.07 -0.02 3.58
N PRO A 65 -10.31 -0.05 4.09
CA PRO A 65 -10.56 0.21 5.50
C PRO A 65 -9.93 -0.90 6.35
N VAL A 66 -9.50 -0.59 7.56
CA VAL A 66 -8.88 -1.56 8.48
C VAL A 66 -9.79 -2.76 8.74
N GLY A 67 -11.12 -2.56 8.76
CA GLY A 67 -12.10 -3.64 8.90
C GLY A 67 -12.17 -4.61 7.71
N ALA A 68 -11.59 -4.28 6.56
CA ALA A 68 -11.47 -5.19 5.41
C ALA A 68 -10.25 -6.12 5.50
N LEU A 69 -9.34 -5.90 6.46
CA LEU A 69 -8.21 -6.78 6.72
C LEU A 69 -8.66 -7.86 7.71
N ALA A 70 -9.22 -8.95 7.17
CA ALA A 70 -9.58 -10.12 7.97
C ALA A 70 -8.32 -10.71 8.67
N PRO A 71 -8.49 -11.33 9.85
CA PRO A 71 -7.41 -12.02 10.57
C PRO A 71 -6.91 -13.28 9.85
#